data_AF-A0A6J6AQW4-F1
#
_entry.id   AF-A0A6J6AQW4-F1
#
_cell.length_a   1.000
_cell.length_b   1.000
_cell.length_c   1.000
_cell.angle_alpha   90.00
_cell.angle_beta   90.00
_cell.angle_gamma   90.00
#
_symmetry.space_group_name_H-M   'P 1'
#
loop_
_entity.id
_entity.type
_entity.pdbx_description
1 polymer ?
#
loop_
_entity_poly.entity_id
_entity_poly.type
_entity_poly.pdbx_seq_one_letter_code
_entity_poly.pdbx_strand_id
1 'polypeptide(L)'
;MTVIQLSMCALLSGLASMAEGGYSAPPDWGVWATVIFTAVVCTAIAFMVQTWSQAHMTTTKVAVILTMEVVFAAIFAIIFGGERLTLQTALGGTLVVIAMYVIVIKES
;
A
#
# COMPACT_ATOMS: atom_id res chain seq x y z
N MET A 1 13.79 6.08 -9.97
CA MET A 1 13.06 6.73 -8.86
C MET A 1 12.81 5.77 -7.70
N THR A 2 12.27 4.56 -7.93
CA THR A 2 12.03 3.54 -6.89
C THR A 2 13.19 3.28 -5.93
N VAL A 3 14.40 3.07 -6.45
CA VAL A 3 15.58 2.82 -5.61
C VAL A 3 15.85 3.98 -4.67
N ILE A 4 15.70 5.22 -5.14
CA ILE A 4 15.90 6.42 -4.31
C ILE A 4 14.81 6.53 -3.24
N GLN A 5 13.55 6.25 -3.58
CA GLN A 5 12.43 6.30 -2.64
C GLN A 5 12.57 5.23 -1.55
N LEU A 6 12.87 3.99 -1.91
CA LEU A 6 13.04 2.88 -0.96
C LEU A 6 14.28 3.09 -0.07
N SER A 7 15.39 3.59 -0.64
CA SER A 7 16.59 3.94 0.13
C SER A 7 16.33 5.08 1.11
N MET A 8 15.64 6.14 0.69
CA MET A 8 15.28 7.24 1.60
C MET A 8 14.35 6.77 2.72
N CYS A 9 13.37 5.92 2.40
CA CYS A 9 12.48 5.36 3.40
C CYS A 9 13.25 4.48 4.40
N ALA A 10 14.13 3.61 3.92
CA ALA A 10 14.98 2.77 4.77
C ALA A 10 15.91 3.60 5.68
N LEU A 11 16.53 4.65 5.16
CA LEU A 11 17.40 5.54 5.93
C LEU A 11 16.62 6.29 7.01
N LEU A 12 15.50 6.91 6.65
CA LEU A 12 14.69 7.70 7.59
C LEU A 12 14.08 6.81 8.68
N SER A 13 13.51 5.66 8.30
CA SER A 13 12.97 4.70 9.27
C SER A 13 14.06 4.09 10.16
N GLY A 14 15.26 3.84 9.61
CA GLY A 14 16.41 3.38 10.39
C GLY A 14 16.90 4.41 11.40
N LEU A 15 17.02 5.68 10.99
CA LEU A 15 17.39 6.78 11.88
C LEU A 15 16.33 7.02 12.97
N ALA A 16 15.04 6.94 12.63
CA ALA A 16 13.95 7.05 13.60
C ALA A 16 13.99 5.90 14.63
N SER A 17 14.24 4.67 14.18
CA SER A 17 14.38 3.51 15.08
C SER A 17 15.53 3.66 16.08
N MET A 18 16.63 4.33 15.68
CA MET A 18 17.73 4.64 16.60
C MET A 18 17.35 5.70 17.63
N ALA A 19 16.45 6.63 17.31
CA ALA A 19 16.01 7.69 18.21
C ALA A 19 14.99 7.22 19.26
N GLU A 20 14.15 6.23 18.94
CA GLU A 20 13.06 5.75 19.83
C GLU A 20 13.48 4.66 20.84
N GLY A 21 14.73 4.19 20.82
CA GLY A 21 15.23 3.21 21.81
C GLY A 21 15.99 2.02 21.23
N GLY A 22 16.26 2.00 19.92
CA GLY A 22 17.11 1.00 19.27
C GLY A 22 16.34 -0.03 18.44
N TYR A 23 17.06 -0.64 17.50
CA TYR A 23 16.53 -1.65 16.57
C TYR A 23 16.18 -2.95 17.31
N SER A 24 14.89 -3.29 17.36
CA SER A 24 14.44 -4.61 17.81
C SER A 24 14.43 -5.56 16.61
N ALA A 25 15.39 -6.48 16.57
CA ALA A 25 15.45 -7.49 15.52
C ALA A 25 14.26 -8.47 15.65
N PRO A 26 13.71 -8.98 14.52
CA PRO A 26 12.67 -9.99 14.58
C PRO A 26 13.11 -11.21 15.40
N PRO A 27 12.31 -11.65 16.38
CA PRO A 27 12.73 -12.68 17.34
C PRO A 27 12.77 -14.09 16.73
N ASP A 28 12.00 -14.35 15.67
CA ASP A 28 11.82 -15.69 15.09
C ASP A 28 12.07 -15.73 13.57
N TRP A 29 12.50 -16.90 13.09
CA TRP A 29 12.70 -17.15 11.66
C TRP A 29 11.42 -16.98 10.83
N GLY A 30 10.26 -17.31 11.41
CA GLY A 30 8.96 -17.10 10.77
C GLY A 30 8.67 -15.62 10.50
N VAL A 31 8.99 -14.75 11.46
CA VAL A 31 8.79 -13.30 11.33
C VAL A 31 9.75 -12.73 10.28
N TRP A 32 11.00 -13.20 10.24
CA TRP A 32 11.95 -12.84 9.19
C TRP A 32 11.46 -13.20 7.78
N ALA A 33 10.86 -14.38 7.61
CA ALA A 33 10.26 -14.77 6.34
C ALA A 33 9.11 -13.83 5.94
N THR A 34 8.24 -13.44 6.89
CA THR A 34 7.16 -12.47 6.63
C THR A 34 7.70 -11.08 6.28
N VAL A 35 8.77 -10.62 6.95
CA VAL A 35 9.42 -9.34 6.68
C VAL A 35 10.03 -9.33 5.28
N ILE A 36 10.77 -10.37 4.90
CA ILE A 36 11.39 -10.46 3.56
C ILE A 36 10.31 -10.54 2.49
N PHE A 37 9.27 -11.35 2.70
CA PHE A 37 8.17 -11.49 1.75
C PHE A 37 7.47 -10.15 1.52
N THR A 38 7.09 -9.44 2.59
CA THR A 38 6.41 -8.15 2.46
C THR A 38 7.33 -7.07 1.88
N ALA A 39 8.60 -7.01 2.29
CA ALA A 39 9.56 -6.03 1.78
C ALA A 39 9.86 -6.21 0.28
N VAL A 40 10.05 -7.45 -0.17
CA VAL A 40 10.44 -7.72 -1.57
C VAL A 40 9.21 -7.81 -2.46
N VAL A 41 8.27 -8.70 -2.13
CA VAL A 41 7.13 -9.03 -2.99
C VAL A 41 6.06 -7.95 -2.91
N CYS A 42 5.64 -7.58 -1.70
CA CYS A 42 4.57 -6.59 -1.54
C CYS A 42 5.05 -5.16 -1.80
N THR A 43 6.30 -4.81 -1.47
CA THR A 43 6.79 -3.42 -1.58
C THR A 43 7.69 -3.20 -2.80
N ALA A 44 8.86 -3.85 -2.87
CA ALA A 44 9.85 -3.52 -3.90
C ALA A 44 9.32 -3.77 -5.33
N ILE A 45 8.66 -4.91 -5.56
CA ILE A 45 8.05 -5.24 -6.85
C ILE A 45 6.88 -4.30 -7.15
N ALA A 46 6.00 -4.01 -6.17
CA ALA A 46 4.86 -3.13 -6.38
C ALA A 46 5.30 -1.71 -6.80
N PHE A 47 6.29 -1.13 -6.10
CA PHE A 47 6.85 0.18 -6.48
C PHE A 47 7.54 0.15 -7.85
N MET A 48 8.19 -0.96 -8.21
CA MET A 48 8.79 -1.15 -9.53
C MET A 48 7.72 -1.14 -10.63
N VAL A 49 6.65 -1.93 -10.47
CA VAL A 49 5.52 -1.97 -11.40
C VAL A 49 4.84 -0.61 -11.47
N GLN A 50 4.66 0.07 -10.34
CA GLN A 50 4.08 1.41 -10.28
C GLN A 50 4.90 2.42 -11.10
N THR A 51 6.22 2.44 -10.92
CA THR A 51 7.10 3.36 -11.65
C THR A 51 7.17 3.03 -13.13
N TRP A 52 7.17 1.73 -13.48
CA TRP A 52 7.10 1.31 -14.89
C TRP A 52 5.76 1.71 -15.53
N SER A 53 4.66 1.55 -14.82
CA SER A 53 3.31 1.91 -15.28
C SER A 53 3.18 3.41 -15.48
N GLN A 54 3.70 4.23 -14.56
CA GLN A 54 3.74 5.68 -14.71
C GLN A 54 4.64 6.15 -15.86
N ALA A 55 5.63 5.34 -16.29
CA ALA A 55 6.46 5.65 -17.44
C ALA A 55 5.75 5.38 -18.79
N HIS A 56 4.76 4.48 -18.82
CA HIS A 56 4.07 4.06 -20.06
C HIS A 56 2.61 4.53 -20.15
N MET A 57 2.01 5.00 -19.07
CA MET A 57 0.63 5.48 -19.00
C MET A 57 0.56 6.86 -18.35
N THR A 58 -0.50 7.61 -18.63
CA THR A 58 -0.77 8.87 -17.93
C THR A 58 -0.96 8.60 -16.43
N THR A 59 -0.40 9.48 -15.59
CA THR A 59 -0.38 9.36 -14.12
C THR A 59 -1.75 9.04 -13.54
N THR A 60 -2.80 9.58 -14.14
CA THR A 60 -4.19 9.40 -13.73
C THR A 60 -4.69 7.97 -13.87
N LYS A 61 -4.40 7.31 -15.00
CA LYS A 61 -4.84 5.92 -15.21
C LYS A 61 -4.20 5.01 -14.17
N VAL A 62 -2.92 5.25 -13.86
CA VAL A 62 -2.21 4.49 -12.82
C VAL A 62 -2.77 4.79 -11.44
N ALA A 63 -3.08 6.05 -11.13
CA ALA A 63 -3.69 6.44 -9.85
C ALA A 63 -5.03 5.74 -9.63
N VAL A 64 -5.88 5.68 -10.65
CA VAL A 64 -7.19 4.98 -10.59
C VAL A 64 -7.04 3.47 -10.39
N ILE A 65 -6.04 2.85 -11.02
CA ILE A 65 -5.77 1.42 -10.83
C ILE A 65 -5.29 1.14 -9.40
N LEU A 66 -4.39 1.97 -8.87
CA LEU A 66 -3.89 1.83 -7.49
C LEU A 66 -5.01 2.05 -6.48
N THR A 67 -5.88 3.01 -6.67
CA THR A 67 -7.01 3.22 -5.76
C THR A 67 -8.05 2.12 -5.83
N MET A 68 -8.11 1.38 -6.95
CA MET A 68 -8.91 0.15 -7.03
C MET A 68 -8.38 -0.94 -6.07
N GLU A 69 -7.10 -0.90 -5.69
CA GLU A 69 -6.55 -1.79 -4.66
C GLU A 69 -7.29 -1.63 -3.33
N VAL A 70 -7.77 -0.43 -3.00
CA VAL A 70 -8.49 -0.15 -1.75
C VAL A 70 -9.82 -0.89 -1.72
N VAL A 71 -10.48 -1.04 -2.87
CA VAL A 71 -11.72 -1.82 -3.00
C VAL A 71 -11.43 -3.30 -2.78
N PHE A 72 -10.37 -3.84 -3.39
CA PHE A 72 -9.95 -5.23 -3.17
C PHE A 72 -9.53 -5.46 -1.71
N ALA A 73 -8.82 -4.52 -1.10
CA ALA A 73 -8.43 -4.58 0.31
C ALA A 73 -9.67 -4.62 1.22
N ALA A 74 -10.68 -3.79 0.96
CA ALA A 74 -11.94 -3.81 1.71
C ALA A 74 -12.69 -5.15 1.55
N ILE A 75 -12.73 -5.71 0.34
CA ILE A 75 -13.32 -7.04 0.09
C ILE A 75 -12.57 -8.12 0.86
N PHE A 76 -11.23 -8.13 0.81
CA PHE A 76 -10.42 -9.09 1.53
C PHE A 76 -10.51 -8.93 3.06
N ALA A 77 -10.62 -7.70 3.57
CA ALA A 77 -10.83 -7.43 4.99
C ALA A 77 -12.15 -8.04 5.50
N ILE A 78 -13.23 -7.95 4.73
CA ILE A 78 -14.52 -8.54 5.10
C ILE A 78 -14.48 -10.07 5.00
N ILE A 79 -13.91 -10.62 3.92
CA ILE A 79 -13.92 -12.07 3.67
C ILE A 79 -12.91 -12.83 4.56
N PHE A 80 -11.67 -12.35 4.61
CA PHE A 80 -10.56 -13.03 5.30
C PHE A 80 -10.24 -12.41 6.66
N GLY A 81 -10.43 -11.10 6.82
CA GLY A 81 -10.18 -10.41 8.09
C GLY A 81 -11.28 -10.62 9.14
N GLY A 82 -12.45 -11.14 8.74
CA GLY A 82 -13.58 -11.38 9.64
C GLY A 82 -14.18 -10.10 10.22
N GLU A 83 -13.87 -8.93 9.64
CA GLU A 83 -14.44 -7.66 10.04
C GLU A 83 -15.95 -7.67 9.83
N ARG A 84 -16.69 -7.36 10.90
CA ARG A 84 -18.14 -7.25 10.81
C ARG A 84 -18.47 -6.02 9.98
N LEU A 85 -19.35 -6.20 9.01
CA LEU A 85 -19.97 -5.11 8.26
C LEU A 85 -20.78 -4.23 9.22
N THR A 86 -20.10 -3.27 9.84
CA THR A 86 -20.74 -2.20 10.59
C THR A 86 -21.20 -1.12 9.61
N LEU A 87 -22.18 -0.33 10.03
CA LEU A 87 -22.66 0.80 9.24
C LEU A 87 -21.51 1.77 8.89
N GLN A 88 -20.53 1.89 9.78
CA GLN A 88 -19.34 2.72 9.59
C GLN A 88 -18.41 2.19 8.50
N THR A 89 -18.10 0.88 8.49
CA THR A 89 -17.28 0.26 7.45
C THR A 89 -17.95 0.33 6.07
N ALA A 90 -19.28 0.12 6.03
CA ALA A 90 -20.06 0.23 4.80
C ALA A 90 -20.08 1.67 4.24
N LEU A 91 -20.27 2.67 5.11
CA LEU A 91 -20.21 4.09 4.72
C LEU A 91 -18.81 4.48 4.22
N GLY A 92 -17.76 4.08 4.94
CA GLY A 92 -16.37 4.34 4.54
C GLY A 92 -16.04 3.75 3.17
N GLY A 93 -16.37 2.47 2.95
CA GLY A 93 -16.15 1.81 1.66
C GLY A 93 -16.91 2.47 0.51
N THR A 94 -18.18 2.85 0.74
CA THR A 94 -19.00 3.54 -0.27
C THR A 94 -18.41 4.91 -0.63
N LEU A 95 -17.91 5.65 0.37
CA LEU A 95 -17.31 6.98 0.17
C LEU A 95 -16.02 6.90 -0.67
N VAL A 96 -15.20 5.87 -0.47
CA VAL A 96 -14.01 5.60 -1.30
C VAL A 96 -14.39 5.33 -2.76
N VAL A 97 -15.42 4.51 -3.00
CA VAL A 97 -15.90 4.21 -4.36
C VAL A 97 -16.42 5.47 -5.05
N ILE A 98 -17.20 6.30 -4.35
CA ILE A 98 -17.70 7.58 -4.88
C ILE A 98 -16.54 8.52 -5.22
N ALA A 99 -15.56 8.67 -4.33
CA ALA A 99 -14.40 9.52 -4.57
C ALA A 99 -13.64 9.09 -5.83
N MET A 100 -13.47 7.78 -6.05
CA MET A 100 -12.82 7.27 -7.25
C MET A 100 -13.60 7.52 -8.52
N TYR A 101 -14.92 7.32 -8.48
CA TYR A 101 -15.77 7.61 -9.62
C TYR A 101 -15.70 9.10 -10.03
N VAL A 102 -15.70 10.01 -9.05
CA VAL A 102 -15.58 11.46 -9.28
C VAL A 102 -14.23 11.82 -9.92
N ILE A 103 -13.13 11.21 -9.46
CA ILE A 103 -11.79 11.47 -10.01
C ILE A 103 -11.72 11.06 -11.49
N VAL A 104 -12.26 9.88 -11.83
CA VAL A 104 -12.26 9.37 -13.22
C VAL A 104 -13.03 10.29 -14.16
N ILE A 105 -14.20 10.79 -13.73
CA ILE A 105 -15.03 11.69 -14.55
C ILE A 105 -14.35 13.03 -14.77
N LYS A 106 -13.69 13.60 -13.76
CA LYS A 106 -13.05 14.92 -13.87
C LYS A 106 -11.85 14.94 -14.82
N GLU A 107 -11.24 13.78 -15.03
CA GLU A 107 -10.08 13.58 -15.89
C GLU A 107 -10.40 13.13 -17.32
N SER A 108 -11.66 12.77 -17.60
CA SER A 108 -12.16 12.43 -18.94
C SER A 108 -12.66 13.67 -19.67
#